data_AF-A0AAD5MRV1-F1
#
_entry.id   AF-A0AAD5MRV1-F1
#
_cell.length_a   1.000
_cell.length_b   1.000
_cell.length_c   1.000
_cell.angle_alpha   90.00
_cell.angle_beta   90.00
_cell.angle_gamma   90.00
#
_symmetry.space_group_name_H-M   'P 1'
#
loop_
_entity.id
_entity.type
_entity.pdbx_description
1 polymer ?
#
loop_
_entity_poly.entity_id
_entity_poly.type
_entity_poly.pdbx_seq_one_letter_code
_entity_poly.pdbx_strand_id
1 'polypeptide(L)'
;MEGFIQVSWPKWKRVLVTRAIAILPTLAVTFIANGVNNLTGMNDFLNCVQMVQLPFALIPIITFTSSQKIMHDFRSSRSFQIFALVAATIIIAINIYFIFDYVISSIGSEWFVLAILAIPTVVYVMFIGYLAVYCFVACDFVSETIKIRGFDFVREYENDAPWLSYTPQQNDGFQSSSSGLNQNNT
;
A
#
# COMPACT_ATOMS: atom_id res chain seq x y z
N MET A 1 14.28 -3.27 4.20
CA MET A 1 14.65 -3.02 5.61
C MET A 1 15.75 -1.98 5.75
N GLU A 2 16.68 -1.83 4.79
CA GLU A 2 17.75 -0.80 4.86
C GLU A 2 17.25 0.66 4.84
N GLY A 3 16.03 0.92 4.34
CA GLY A 3 15.42 2.25 4.36
C GLY A 3 14.68 2.63 5.64
N PHE A 4 14.37 1.66 6.53
CA PHE A 4 13.64 1.91 7.80
C PHE A 4 14.48 1.58 9.03
N ILE A 5 15.50 0.73 8.88
CA ILE A 5 16.49 0.40 9.91
C ILE A 5 17.83 0.45 9.19
N GLN A 6 18.70 1.42 9.53
CA GLN A 6 20.05 1.58 8.99
C GLN A 6 20.98 0.44 9.46
N VAL A 7 20.61 -0.80 9.18
CA VAL A 7 21.33 -2.01 9.57
C VAL A 7 21.79 -2.69 8.27
N SER A 8 23.08 -2.60 8.01
CA SER A 8 23.77 -3.26 6.91
C SER A 8 23.93 -4.74 7.22
N TRP A 9 22.91 -5.55 6.87
CA TRP A 9 22.99 -7.01 6.96
C TRP A 9 23.23 -7.62 5.59
N PRO A 10 24.16 -8.58 5.46
CA PRO A 10 24.37 -9.26 4.20
C PRO A 10 23.14 -10.10 3.83
N LYS A 11 22.79 -10.10 2.53
CA LYS A 11 21.55 -10.71 1.99
C LYS A 11 21.34 -12.17 2.43
N TRP A 12 22.42 -12.94 2.58
CA TRP A 12 22.37 -14.34 3.02
C TRP A 12 21.88 -14.51 4.46
N LYS A 13 22.26 -13.63 5.39
CA LYS A 13 21.80 -13.69 6.79
C LYS A 13 20.31 -13.44 6.89
N ARG A 14 19.80 -12.49 6.11
CA ARG A 14 18.36 -12.18 6.10
C ARG A 14 17.55 -13.39 5.61
N VAL A 15 18.00 -14.05 4.54
CA VAL A 15 17.33 -15.26 4.00
C VAL A 15 17.37 -16.41 5.00
N LEU A 16 18.51 -16.64 5.66
CA LEU A 16 18.64 -17.71 6.64
C LEU A 16 17.73 -17.48 7.85
N VAL A 17 17.65 -16.25 8.35
CA VAL A 17 16.80 -15.89 9.49
C VAL A 17 15.32 -16.04 9.15
N THR A 18 14.85 -15.51 8.02
CA THR A 18 13.43 -15.61 7.67
C THR A 18 13.01 -17.05 7.35
N ARG A 19 13.89 -17.85 6.75
CA ARG A 19 13.66 -19.28 6.52
C ARG A 19 13.66 -20.09 7.82
N ALA A 20 14.58 -19.82 8.74
CA ALA A 20 14.61 -20.47 10.04
C ALA A 20 13.32 -20.18 10.83
N ILE A 21 12.91 -18.91 10.90
CA ILE A 21 11.66 -18.51 11.59
C ILE A 21 10.44 -19.14 10.94
N ALA A 22 10.38 -19.26 9.60
CA ALA A 22 9.26 -19.88 8.91
C ALA A 22 9.19 -21.41 9.09
N ILE A 23 10.34 -22.08 9.23
CA ILE A 23 10.42 -23.55 9.38
C ILE A 23 10.24 -23.99 10.85
N LEU A 24 10.55 -23.12 11.83
CA LEU A 24 10.40 -23.46 13.24
C LEU A 24 8.96 -23.88 13.64
N PRO A 25 7.89 -23.16 13.24
CA PRO A 25 6.52 -23.55 13.56
C PRO A 25 6.13 -24.89 12.96
N THR A 26 6.49 -25.13 11.69
CA THR A 26 6.18 -26.38 11.00
C THR A 26 6.87 -27.58 11.66
N LEU A 27 8.13 -27.39 12.06
CA LEU A 27 8.91 -28.39 12.76
C LEU A 27 8.35 -28.67 14.16
N ALA A 28 8.01 -27.62 14.93
CA ALA A 28 7.44 -27.75 16.27
C ALA A 28 6.09 -28.49 16.25
N VAL A 29 5.19 -28.15 15.32
CA VAL A 29 3.91 -28.85 15.15
C VAL A 29 4.14 -30.31 14.78
N THR A 30 5.10 -30.60 13.89
CA THR A 30 5.42 -31.99 13.50
C THR A 30 5.91 -32.83 14.68
N PHE A 31 6.80 -32.29 15.52
CA PHE A 31 7.35 -33.00 16.69
C PHE A 31 6.32 -33.21 17.81
N ILE A 32 5.44 -32.23 18.05
CA ILE A 32 4.45 -32.31 19.13
C ILE A 32 3.27 -33.19 18.74
N ALA A 33 2.88 -33.20 17.46
CA ALA A 33 1.57 -33.68 17.06
C ALA A 33 1.53 -35.08 16.41
N ASN A 34 2.67 -35.71 16.07
CA ASN A 34 2.75 -37.07 15.50
C ASN A 34 1.68 -37.38 14.41
N GLY A 35 1.28 -36.39 13.60
CA GLY A 35 0.13 -36.58 12.70
C GLY A 35 -0.17 -35.37 11.81
N VAL A 36 -0.51 -35.70 10.55
CA VAL A 36 -0.72 -34.78 9.41
C VAL A 36 -1.88 -33.79 9.62
N ASN A 37 -2.82 -34.10 10.51
CA ASN A 37 -4.03 -33.29 10.72
C ASN A 37 -3.76 -31.90 11.32
N ASN A 38 -2.67 -31.71 12.07
CA ASN A 38 -2.32 -30.42 12.68
C ASN A 38 -1.58 -29.48 11.72
N LEU A 39 -1.03 -30.01 10.60
CA LEU A 39 -0.42 -29.20 9.56
C LEU A 39 -1.48 -28.42 8.77
N THR A 40 -2.64 -29.04 8.54
CA THR A 40 -3.80 -28.38 7.92
C THR A 40 -4.30 -27.21 8.77
N GLY A 41 -4.47 -27.41 10.08
CA GLY A 41 -4.90 -26.33 10.99
C GLY A 41 -3.92 -25.15 11.04
N MET A 42 -2.62 -25.41 10.99
CA MET A 42 -1.62 -24.34 10.94
C MET A 42 -1.66 -23.56 9.62
N ASN A 43 -1.86 -24.24 8.49
CA ASN A 43 -2.04 -23.59 7.19
C ASN A 43 -3.29 -22.70 7.18
N ASP A 44 -4.40 -23.19 7.72
CA ASP A 44 -5.65 -22.41 7.77
C ASP A 44 -5.52 -21.18 8.68
N PHE A 45 -4.81 -21.31 9.80
CA PHE A 45 -4.48 -20.18 10.67
C PHE A 45 -3.61 -19.13 9.94
N LEU A 46 -2.56 -19.56 9.23
CA LEU A 46 -1.70 -18.66 8.46
C LEU A 46 -2.49 -17.94 7.36
N ASN A 47 -3.40 -18.65 6.68
CA ASN A 47 -4.29 -18.04 5.69
C ASN A 47 -5.21 -16.99 6.35
N CYS A 48 -5.80 -17.29 7.50
CA CYS A 48 -6.61 -16.32 8.25
C CYS A 48 -5.81 -15.06 8.60
N VAL A 49 -4.59 -15.21 9.10
CA VAL A 49 -3.71 -14.07 9.41
C VAL A 49 -3.35 -13.27 8.15
N GLN A 50 -3.10 -13.95 7.03
CA GLN A 50 -2.80 -13.29 5.76
C GLN A 50 -3.99 -12.45 5.25
N MET A 51 -5.23 -12.93 5.44
CA MET A 51 -6.42 -12.19 5.04
C MET A 51 -6.54 -10.85 5.79
N VAL A 52 -6.13 -10.81 7.07
CA VAL A 52 -6.07 -9.59 7.89
C VAL A 52 -4.93 -8.65 7.43
N GLN A 53 -3.85 -9.18 6.85
CA GLN A 53 -2.72 -8.36 6.40
C GLN A 53 -2.98 -7.70 5.04
N LEU A 54 -3.73 -8.37 4.16
CA LEU A 54 -3.97 -7.91 2.78
C LEU A 54 -4.53 -6.48 2.66
N PRO A 55 -5.63 -6.09 3.33
CA PRO A 55 -6.16 -4.72 3.21
C PRO A 55 -5.17 -3.67 3.73
N PHE A 56 -4.43 -3.97 4.80
CA PHE A 56 -3.44 -3.05 5.37
C PHE A 56 -2.29 -2.77 4.41
N ALA A 57 -1.86 -3.76 3.61
CA ALA A 57 -0.82 -3.55 2.61
C ALA A 57 -1.37 -2.88 1.34
N LEU A 58 -2.57 -3.26 0.92
CA LEU A 58 -3.13 -2.90 -0.37
C LEU A 58 -3.59 -1.44 -0.42
N ILE A 59 -4.23 -0.93 0.63
CA ILE A 59 -4.76 0.44 0.69
C ILE A 59 -3.62 1.50 0.59
N PRO A 60 -2.52 1.41 1.36
CA PRO A 60 -1.39 2.31 1.21
C PRO A 60 -0.74 2.24 -0.17
N ILE A 61 -0.61 1.04 -0.76
CA ILE A 61 -0.01 0.90 -2.09
C ILE A 61 -0.82 1.65 -3.13
N ILE A 62 -2.15 1.52 -3.14
CA ILE A 62 -3.02 2.26 -4.07
C ILE A 62 -2.91 3.77 -3.84
N THR A 63 -2.85 4.18 -2.58
CA THR A 63 -2.64 5.59 -2.21
C THR A 63 -1.30 6.12 -2.73
N PHE A 64 -0.23 5.33 -2.62
CA PHE A 64 1.10 5.69 -3.09
C PHE A 64 1.20 5.73 -4.61
N THR A 65 0.59 4.79 -5.33
CA THR A 65 0.59 4.77 -6.79
C THR A 65 -0.35 5.82 -7.41
N SER A 66 -1.35 6.29 -6.65
CA SER A 66 -2.21 7.42 -7.03
C SER A 66 -1.56 8.78 -6.76
N SER A 67 -0.61 8.85 -5.82
CA SER A 67 -0.02 10.10 -5.36
C SER A 67 0.96 10.72 -6.37
N GLN A 68 0.63 11.92 -6.81
CA GLN A 68 1.48 12.73 -7.69
C GLN A 68 2.78 13.19 -6.99
N LYS A 69 2.80 13.21 -5.64
CA LYS A 69 3.97 13.61 -4.83
C LYS A 69 5.13 12.61 -4.90
N ILE A 70 4.85 11.34 -5.22
CA ILE A 70 5.85 10.25 -5.21
C ILE A 70 6.15 9.76 -6.63
N MET A 71 5.14 9.70 -7.51
CA MET A 71 5.30 9.22 -8.88
C MET A 71 5.54 10.32 -9.94
N HIS A 72 5.40 11.61 -9.59
CA HIS A 72 5.54 12.75 -10.52
C HIS A 72 4.78 12.50 -11.85
N ASP A 73 5.49 12.46 -12.99
CA ASP A 73 4.92 12.27 -14.34
C ASP A 73 4.50 10.82 -14.65
N PHE A 74 4.90 9.84 -13.82
CA PHE A 74 4.50 8.43 -13.94
C PHE A 74 3.23 8.11 -13.15
N ARG A 75 2.37 9.11 -12.90
CA ARG A 75 1.10 8.91 -12.20
C ARG A 75 0.26 7.87 -12.94
N SER A 76 -0.25 6.88 -12.21
CA SER A 76 -1.20 5.91 -12.76
C SER A 76 -2.42 6.63 -13.35
N SER A 77 -2.82 6.26 -14.56
CA SER A 77 -4.01 6.81 -15.22
C SER A 77 -5.25 6.61 -14.35
N ARG A 78 -6.20 7.57 -14.38
CA ARG A 78 -7.44 7.51 -13.60
C ARG A 78 -8.21 6.19 -13.83
N SER A 79 -8.20 5.65 -15.05
CA SER A 79 -8.83 4.37 -15.35
C SER A 79 -8.18 3.19 -14.61
N PHE A 80 -6.85 3.20 -14.47
CA PHE A 80 -6.12 2.17 -13.74
C PHE A 80 -6.36 2.28 -12.22
N GLN A 81 -6.47 3.51 -11.70
CA GLN A 81 -6.81 3.75 -10.29
C GLN A 81 -8.21 3.23 -9.96
N ILE A 82 -9.21 3.47 -10.82
CA ILE A 82 -10.57 2.94 -10.64
C ILE A 82 -10.55 1.41 -10.67
N PHE A 83 -9.83 0.81 -11.63
CA PHE A 83 -9.70 -0.64 -11.69
C PHE A 83 -9.05 -1.21 -10.42
N ALA A 84 -7.96 -0.60 -9.95
CA ALA A 84 -7.29 -0.98 -8.72
C ALA A 84 -8.20 -0.86 -7.49
N LEU A 85 -9.01 0.21 -7.40
CA LEU A 85 -9.97 0.43 -6.32
C LEU A 85 -11.11 -0.60 -6.34
N VAL A 86 -11.63 -0.94 -7.51
CA VAL A 86 -12.65 -2.00 -7.67
C VAL A 86 -12.07 -3.36 -7.27
N ALA A 87 -10.89 -3.71 -7.77
CA ALA A 87 -10.21 -4.94 -7.41
C ALA A 87 -9.92 -5.00 -5.91
N ALA A 88 -9.45 -3.90 -5.31
CA ALA A 88 -9.25 -3.77 -3.87
C ALA A 88 -10.52 -4.09 -3.09
N THR A 89 -11.62 -3.46 -3.48
CA THR A 89 -12.92 -3.62 -2.81
C THR A 89 -13.39 -5.08 -2.87
N ILE A 90 -13.25 -5.73 -4.02
CA ILE A 90 -13.61 -7.15 -4.20
C ILE A 90 -12.74 -8.04 -3.30
N ILE A 91 -11.42 -7.84 -3.32
CA ILE A 91 -10.48 -8.62 -2.50
C ILE A 91 -10.85 -8.46 -1.03
N ILE A 92 -11.03 -7.22 -0.54
CA ILE A 92 -11.36 -6.95 0.87
C ILE A 92 -12.68 -7.62 1.27
N ALA A 93 -13.72 -7.54 0.42
CA ALA A 93 -15.00 -8.17 0.69
C ALA A 93 -14.88 -9.70 0.83
N ILE A 94 -14.13 -10.34 -0.07
CA ILE A 94 -13.86 -11.78 -0.02
C ILE A 94 -13.07 -12.14 1.25
N ASN A 95 -12.02 -11.38 1.58
CA ASN A 95 -11.19 -11.63 2.76
C ASN A 95 -12.01 -11.56 4.06
N ILE A 96 -12.91 -10.58 4.18
CA ILE A 96 -13.79 -10.43 5.35
C ILE A 96 -14.72 -11.64 5.48
N TYR A 97 -15.31 -12.10 4.37
CA TYR A 97 -16.17 -13.28 4.36
C TYR A 97 -15.43 -14.54 4.84
N PHE A 98 -14.23 -14.80 4.30
CA PHE A 98 -13.42 -15.96 4.69
C PHE A 98 -13.00 -15.92 6.16
N ILE A 99 -12.64 -14.74 6.69
CA ILE A 99 -12.31 -14.59 8.11
C ILE A 99 -13.52 -14.93 8.98
N PHE A 100 -14.71 -14.44 8.62
CA PHE A 100 -15.93 -14.69 9.39
C PHE A 100 -16.28 -16.18 9.42
N ASP A 101 -16.20 -16.85 8.27
CA ASP A 101 -16.42 -18.29 8.14
C ASP A 101 -15.42 -19.12 8.97
N TYR A 102 -14.14 -18.76 8.93
CA TYR A 102 -13.08 -19.43 9.69
C TYR A 102 -13.24 -19.26 11.20
N VAL A 103 -13.61 -18.05 11.66
CA VAL A 103 -13.83 -17.73 13.09
C VAL A 103 -14.99 -18.54 13.65
N ILE A 104 -16.12 -18.61 12.94
CA ILE A 104 -17.29 -19.40 13.35
C ILE A 104 -16.95 -20.88 13.41
N SER A 105 -16.24 -21.39 12.40
CA SER A 105 -15.90 -22.80 12.29
C SER A 105 -14.85 -23.27 13.30
N SER A 106 -13.89 -22.41 13.67
CA SER A 106 -12.75 -22.81 14.51
C SER A 106 -12.96 -22.59 16.01
N ILE A 107 -13.62 -21.50 16.41
CA ILE A 107 -13.67 -21.07 17.83
C ILE A 107 -15.05 -21.35 18.48
N GLY A 108 -16.06 -21.68 17.66
CA GLY A 108 -17.42 -21.99 18.11
C GLY A 108 -18.29 -20.74 18.27
N SER A 109 -19.62 -20.91 18.21
CA SER A 109 -20.61 -19.83 18.28
C SER A 109 -20.97 -19.43 19.73
N GLU A 110 -20.02 -19.56 20.65
CA GLU A 110 -20.23 -19.16 22.04
C GLU A 110 -20.22 -17.63 22.13
N TRP A 111 -21.28 -17.06 22.73
CA TRP A 111 -21.49 -15.62 22.79
C TRP A 111 -20.34 -14.85 23.46
N PHE A 112 -19.65 -15.46 24.44
CA PHE A 112 -18.52 -14.85 25.14
C PHE A 112 -17.26 -14.73 24.28
N VAL A 113 -16.98 -15.74 23.43
CA VAL A 113 -15.86 -15.72 22.51
C VAL A 113 -16.05 -14.61 21.48
N LEU A 114 -17.26 -14.51 20.93
CA LEU A 114 -17.63 -13.43 20.01
C LEU A 114 -17.51 -12.06 20.67
N ALA A 115 -17.89 -11.92 21.95
CA ALA A 115 -17.78 -10.66 22.67
C ALA A 115 -16.32 -10.22 22.88
N ILE A 116 -15.42 -11.14 23.24
CA ILE A 116 -13.98 -10.84 23.37
C ILE A 116 -13.36 -10.49 22.02
N LEU A 117 -13.72 -11.23 20.96
CA LEU A 117 -13.16 -11.03 19.62
C LEU A 117 -13.74 -9.79 18.94
N ALA A 118 -14.96 -9.38 19.26
CA ALA A 118 -15.62 -8.23 18.65
C ALA A 118 -14.84 -6.92 18.87
N ILE A 119 -14.24 -6.71 20.06
CA ILE A 119 -13.49 -5.49 20.38
C ILE A 119 -12.31 -5.28 19.40
N PRO A 120 -11.34 -6.21 19.28
CA PRO A 120 -10.25 -6.05 18.32
C PRO A 120 -10.74 -6.04 16.88
N THR A 121 -11.79 -6.78 16.53
CA THR A 121 -12.37 -6.75 15.17
C THR A 121 -12.94 -5.37 14.83
N VAL A 122 -13.66 -4.72 15.75
CA VAL A 122 -14.21 -3.37 15.54
C VAL A 122 -13.09 -2.34 15.40
N VAL A 123 -12.07 -2.40 16.25
CA VAL A 123 -10.90 -1.51 16.15
C VAL A 123 -10.20 -1.67 14.80
N TYR A 124 -10.01 -2.92 14.37
CA TYR A 124 -9.39 -3.23 13.09
C TYR A 124 -10.23 -2.76 11.90
N VAL A 125 -11.54 -3.01 11.90
CA VAL A 125 -12.46 -2.55 10.84
C VAL A 125 -12.51 -1.03 10.78
N MET A 126 -12.53 -0.35 11.93
CA MET A 126 -12.46 1.12 12.01
C MET A 126 -11.15 1.65 11.42
N PHE A 127 -10.03 1.02 11.74
CA PHE A 127 -8.73 1.36 11.18
C PHE A 127 -8.66 1.16 9.66
N ILE A 128 -9.13 0.01 9.15
CA ILE A 128 -9.19 -0.24 7.70
C ILE A 128 -10.15 0.73 7.01
N GLY A 129 -11.30 1.02 7.62
CA GLY A 129 -12.26 2.02 7.13
C GLY A 129 -11.65 3.41 7.03
N TYR A 130 -10.88 3.83 8.03
CA TYR A 130 -10.12 5.09 8.01
C TYR A 130 -9.12 5.14 6.85
N LEU A 131 -8.35 4.06 6.64
CA LEU A 131 -7.41 3.97 5.52
C LEU A 131 -8.14 3.98 4.17
N ALA A 132 -9.27 3.28 4.07
CA ALA A 132 -10.06 3.22 2.84
C ALA A 132 -10.65 4.59 2.47
N VAL A 133 -11.16 5.35 3.46
CA VAL A 133 -11.62 6.73 3.26
C VAL A 133 -10.47 7.62 2.78
N TYR A 134 -9.29 7.53 3.40
CA TYR A 134 -8.11 8.27 2.95
C TYR A 134 -7.70 7.94 1.52
N CYS A 135 -7.70 6.65 1.16
CA CYS A 135 -7.41 6.19 -0.20
C CYS A 135 -8.45 6.68 -1.21
N PHE A 136 -9.74 6.71 -0.83
CA PHE A 136 -10.82 7.20 -1.68
C PHE A 136 -10.69 8.70 -1.96
N VAL A 137 -10.29 9.49 -0.96
CA VAL A 137 -9.93 10.90 -1.13
C VAL A 137 -8.69 11.06 -2.01
N ALA A 138 -7.65 10.23 -1.81
CA ALA A 138 -6.41 10.27 -2.60
C ALA A 138 -6.58 9.87 -4.07
N CYS A 139 -7.61 9.08 -4.40
CA CYS A 139 -7.94 8.70 -5.77
C CYS A 139 -8.76 9.77 -6.53
N ASP A 140 -8.98 10.97 -5.98
CA ASP A 140 -9.77 12.05 -6.62
C ASP A 140 -11.21 11.60 -6.99
N PHE A 141 -11.73 10.52 -6.40
CA PHE A 141 -13.07 9.99 -6.74
C PHE A 141 -14.20 10.78 -6.05
N VAL A 142 -13.91 11.46 -4.94
CA VAL A 142 -14.75 12.53 -4.38
C VAL A 142 -14.29 13.85 -4.97
N SER A 143 -15.01 14.33 -5.97
CA SER A 143 -14.93 15.73 -6.39
C SER A 143 -15.22 16.60 -5.17
N GLU A 144 -14.21 17.29 -4.62
CA GLU A 144 -14.18 18.54 -3.82
C GLU A 144 -15.34 18.93 -2.86
N THR A 145 -16.31 18.07 -2.54
CA THR A 145 -17.62 18.55 -2.02
C THR A 145 -17.90 18.18 -0.57
N ILE A 146 -17.05 17.38 0.08
CA ILE A 146 -17.25 17.04 1.50
C ILE A 146 -16.13 17.64 2.35
N LYS A 147 -16.27 18.94 2.67
CA LYS A 147 -15.60 19.59 3.81
C LYS A 147 -16.13 18.98 5.10
N ILE A 148 -15.51 17.90 5.58
CA ILE A 148 -15.79 17.38 6.92
C ILE A 148 -15.11 18.29 7.93
N ARG A 149 -15.90 18.92 8.80
CA ARG A 149 -15.45 19.86 9.83
C ARG A 149 -14.48 19.15 10.79
N GLY A 150 -13.17 19.29 10.54
CA GLY A 150 -12.08 18.72 11.37
C GLY A 150 -11.08 17.81 10.64
N PHE A 151 -11.34 17.41 9.40
CA PHE A 151 -10.40 16.65 8.55
C PHE A 151 -9.91 17.55 7.41
N ASP A 152 -9.02 18.49 7.74
CA ASP A 152 -8.37 19.31 6.73
C ASP A 152 -7.24 18.48 6.11
N PHE A 153 -7.57 17.70 5.07
CA PHE A 153 -6.58 17.05 4.22
C PHE A 153 -5.94 18.11 3.32
N VAL A 154 -5.22 19.06 3.93
CA VAL A 154 -4.51 20.11 3.22
C VAL A 154 -3.45 19.42 2.36
N ARG A 155 -3.69 19.45 1.05
CA ARG A 155 -2.71 19.11 0.03
C ARG A 155 -1.74 20.29 -0.02
N GLU A 156 -0.91 20.43 1.01
CA GLU A 156 0.18 21.41 1.03
C GLU A 156 1.19 20.92 -0.02
N TYR A 157 1.01 21.42 -1.24
CA TYR A 157 2.00 21.31 -2.30
C TYR A 157 3.11 22.32 -1.99
N GLU A 158 3.92 21.99 -1.00
CA GLU A 158 5.16 22.70 -0.77
C GLU A 158 6.09 22.35 -1.94
N ASN A 159 6.15 23.26 -2.91
CA ASN A 159 6.98 23.21 -4.12
C ASN A 159 8.46 23.47 -3.79
N ASP A 160 8.88 23.13 -2.57
CA ASP A 160 10.14 23.55 -1.98
C ASP A 160 11.09 22.37 -1.92
N ALA A 161 10.98 21.45 -2.89
CA ALA A 161 12.02 20.47 -3.14
C ALA A 161 13.34 21.22 -3.37
N PRO A 162 14.32 21.19 -2.45
CA PRO A 162 15.56 21.96 -2.59
C PRO A 162 16.41 21.51 -3.80
N TRP A 163 16.05 20.39 -4.43
CA TRP A 163 16.65 19.86 -5.66
C TRP A 163 15.96 20.32 -6.95
N LEU A 164 14.84 21.04 -6.87
CA LEU A 164 14.17 21.68 -8.01
C LEU A 164 14.78 23.06 -8.28
N SER A 165 16.11 23.16 -8.25
CA SER A 165 16.80 24.34 -8.76
C SER A 165 16.48 24.47 -10.24
N TYR A 166 15.61 25.41 -10.57
CA TYR A 166 15.35 25.87 -11.93
C TYR A 166 16.69 26.24 -12.58
N THR A 167 17.16 25.42 -13.51
CA THR A 167 18.13 25.86 -14.51
C THR A 167 17.33 26.45 -15.66
N PRO A 168 17.33 27.78 -15.86
CA PRO A 168 16.83 28.32 -17.10
C PRO A 168 17.68 27.75 -18.23
N GLN A 169 17.04 27.05 -19.16
CA GLN A 169 17.60 26.84 -20.49
C GLN A 169 17.89 28.23 -21.07
N GLN A 170 19.16 28.63 -21.06
CA GLN A 170 19.66 29.76 -21.83
C GLN A 170 19.73 29.32 -23.29
N ASN A 171 18.58 29.30 -23.95
CA ASN A 171 18.43 29.14 -25.38
C ASN A 171 18.28 30.53 -26.01
N ASP A 172 19.32 31.34 -25.94
CA ASP A 172 19.48 32.56 -26.75
C ASP A 172 20.90 32.56 -27.31
N GLY A 173 21.07 31.94 -28.48
CA GLY A 173 22.37 31.83 -29.12
C GLY A 173 22.35 31.28 -30.54
N PHE A 174 21.26 30.65 -30.99
CA PHE A 174 21.00 30.46 -32.42
C PHE A 174 20.31 31.71 -32.99
N GLN A 175 21.02 32.83 -32.96
CA GLN A 175 20.76 33.90 -33.92
C GLN A 175 21.29 33.45 -35.27
N SER A 176 20.34 33.07 -36.12
CA SER A 176 20.40 33.15 -37.58
C SER A 176 21.34 34.25 -38.08
N SER A 177 22.54 33.89 -38.51
CA SER A 177 23.39 34.68 -39.40
C SER A 177 23.64 33.88 -40.67
N SER A 178 22.58 33.75 -41.47
CA SER A 178 22.63 33.20 -42.83
C SER A 178 21.54 33.82 -43.69
N SER A 179 21.63 35.14 -43.93
CA SER A 179 20.97 35.81 -45.07
C SER A 179 21.36 37.30 -45.12
N GLY A 180 22.33 37.62 -45.97
CA GLY A 180 22.80 38.98 -46.21
C GLY A 180 23.74 39.02 -47.40
N LEU A 181 23.25 38.57 -48.55
CA LEU A 181 23.89 38.78 -49.85
C LEU A 181 23.94 40.28 -50.16
N ASN A 182 25.16 40.77 -50.40
CA ASN A 182 25.57 41.56 -51.57
C ASN A 182 24.74 42.83 -51.91
N GLN A 183 25.32 44.02 -51.69
CA GLN A 183 25.16 45.18 -52.58
C GLN A 183 26.12 46.34 -52.21
N ASN A 184 27.01 46.68 -53.15
CA ASN A 184 27.45 48.03 -53.57
C ASN A 184 28.01 49.03 -52.55
N ASN A 185 29.28 49.43 -52.69
CA ASN A 185 29.68 50.69 -53.36
C ASN A 185 31.18 51.02 -53.17
N THR A 186 31.81 51.38 -54.30
CA THR A 186 32.92 52.33 -54.54
C THR A 186 34.16 52.30 -53.65
#